data_AF-I5BSL8-F1
#
_entry.id   AF-I5BSL8-F1
#
_cell.length_a   1.000
_cell.length_b   1.000
_cell.length_c   1.000
_cell.angle_alpha   90.00
_cell.angle_beta   90.00
_cell.angle_gamma   90.00
#
_symmetry.space_group_name_H-M   'P 1'
#
loop_
_entity.id
_entity.type
_entity.pdbx_description
1 polymer ?
#
loop_
_entity_poly.entity_id
_entity_poly.type
_entity_poly.pdbx_seq_one_letter_code
_entity_poly.pdbx_strand_id
1 'polypeptide(L)'
;MPETKFLYGASIQGIQSFIFQTNKLKEIVGGSELVEEICTTSFYEFIDPDGKGEEDSNIIISAAGNIKFIANEGLCRRLVRDFPKLVLEKAPGVTISQAVVKIDEELTLAEQISQLEEKLKAERNRPAKPQEIGFMGLERARRTGGVAVKTKKRRGKEIVFCESTDKKDEVVVRRPNSFEMVSHTKLFYKISGLMQPPKEITLEVEDLCKGHKNSWIAVVHADGNGLGNILQALGQKLRGQDFSKSKAAFRQFSLALDKATQAAAREAFADVFKEPRNYTSEGRYPIRPIICGGDDITFIIRADIALRYTDVFLHAFEKQSKIYLNEALATYGVDTFSEGITACAGIAFVKESYPLHYALHLAEDLCKDAKKMVKSGERIPIRANGIPESALAFYKVQESFTDKINSLKERTLLASQGDKKLDFYYGPYLLDDLKILNERLEILKQEVDNAQGQTKAIGKLRKVVSDCFRDFNIAKFNLMRMEQVNSELFKALELKDEVEKLGRVEQGNEGEKSQLLDLISLHGFNYGTREN
;
A
#
# COMPACT_ATOMS: atom_id res chain seq x y z
N MET A 1 -46.54 -9.53 -6.65
CA MET A 1 -45.59 -10.35 -5.86
C MET A 1 -44.40 -9.45 -5.54
N PRO A 2 -43.87 -9.43 -4.32
CA PRO A 2 -42.65 -8.67 -4.04
C PRO A 2 -41.56 -9.15 -5.00
N GLU A 3 -40.94 -8.23 -5.74
CA GLU A 3 -39.85 -8.57 -6.65
C GLU A 3 -38.72 -9.19 -5.83
N THR A 4 -38.30 -10.40 -6.23
CA THR A 4 -37.19 -11.07 -5.57
C THR A 4 -35.91 -10.29 -5.84
N LYS A 5 -35.26 -9.81 -4.77
CA LYS A 5 -33.99 -9.10 -4.82
C LYS A 5 -32.82 -10.04 -4.58
N PHE A 6 -31.70 -9.74 -5.19
CA PHE A 6 -30.48 -10.53 -5.11
C PHE A 6 -29.31 -9.63 -4.73
N LEU A 7 -28.50 -10.09 -3.78
CA LEU A 7 -27.21 -9.50 -3.46
C LEU A 7 -26.17 -10.12 -4.39
N TYR A 8 -25.69 -9.31 -5.33
CA TYR A 8 -24.61 -9.64 -6.25
C TYR A 8 -23.28 -9.15 -5.68
N GLY A 9 -22.28 -10.03 -5.74
CA GLY A 9 -20.90 -9.70 -5.40
C GLY A 9 -19.99 -10.02 -6.57
N ALA A 10 -19.07 -9.12 -6.88
CA ALA A 10 -17.94 -9.38 -7.75
C ALA A 10 -16.64 -8.96 -7.07
N SER A 11 -15.62 -9.79 -7.19
CA SER A 11 -14.28 -9.52 -6.70
C SER A 11 -13.27 -9.79 -7.81
N ILE A 12 -12.51 -8.76 -8.16
CA ILE A 12 -11.40 -8.81 -9.09
C ILE A 12 -10.21 -9.46 -8.37
N GLN A 13 -9.71 -10.55 -8.93
CA GLN A 13 -8.66 -11.36 -8.32
C GLN A 13 -7.32 -11.10 -8.94
N GLY A 14 -6.28 -11.22 -8.11
CA GLY A 14 -4.91 -11.05 -8.56
C GLY A 14 -4.66 -9.65 -9.14
N ILE A 15 -5.36 -8.61 -8.64
CA ILE A 15 -5.18 -7.20 -9.05
C ILE A 15 -3.71 -6.85 -9.10
N GLN A 16 -3.00 -7.17 -8.03
CA GLN A 16 -1.56 -6.94 -7.90
C GLN A 16 -0.75 -7.77 -8.91
N SER A 17 -1.02 -9.07 -9.04
CA SER A 17 -0.33 -9.94 -10.01
C SER A 17 -0.56 -9.47 -11.45
N PHE A 18 -1.76 -8.96 -11.76
CA PHE A 18 -2.08 -8.36 -13.04
C PHE A 18 -1.33 -7.04 -13.24
N ILE A 19 -1.42 -6.10 -12.30
CA ILE A 19 -0.78 -4.79 -12.39
C ILE A 19 0.75 -4.93 -12.53
N PHE A 20 1.37 -5.76 -11.69
CA PHE A 20 2.82 -5.94 -11.59
C PHE A 20 3.36 -7.10 -12.44
N GLN A 21 2.56 -7.66 -13.37
CA GLN A 21 3.04 -8.64 -14.36
C GLN A 21 4.21 -8.10 -15.23
N THR A 22 4.40 -6.79 -15.22
CA THR A 22 5.43 -6.06 -15.98
C THR A 22 6.20 -5.15 -15.04
N ASN A 23 7.49 -4.94 -15.34
CA ASN A 23 8.35 -4.02 -14.59
C ASN A 23 8.33 -2.58 -15.16
N LYS A 24 7.39 -2.26 -16.05
CA LYS A 24 7.29 -0.92 -16.65
C LYS A 24 6.21 -0.10 -15.96
N LEU A 25 6.63 0.98 -15.30
CA LEU A 25 5.75 1.89 -14.56
C LEU A 25 4.57 2.37 -15.40
N LYS A 26 4.80 2.72 -16.67
CA LYS A 26 3.74 3.05 -17.61
C LYS A 26 2.64 1.98 -17.70
N GLU A 27 3.01 0.71 -17.84
CA GLU A 27 2.05 -0.39 -17.97
C GLU A 27 1.40 -0.72 -16.62
N ILE A 28 2.13 -0.58 -15.51
CA ILE A 28 1.61 -0.71 -14.14
C ILE A 28 0.51 0.33 -13.90
N VAL A 29 0.78 1.61 -14.22
CA VAL A 29 -0.20 2.70 -14.11
C VAL A 29 -1.43 2.41 -14.98
N GLY A 30 -1.23 1.98 -16.23
CA GLY A 30 -2.34 1.61 -17.10
C GLY A 30 -3.18 0.45 -16.56
N GLY A 31 -2.56 -0.57 -15.95
CA GLY A 31 -3.27 -1.70 -15.34
C GLY A 31 -4.05 -1.30 -14.10
N SER A 32 -3.47 -0.43 -13.29
CA SER A 32 -4.08 0.14 -12.10
C SER A 32 -5.33 0.96 -12.43
N GLU A 33 -5.23 1.84 -13.41
CA GLU A 33 -6.35 2.66 -13.89
C GLU A 33 -7.45 1.82 -14.56
N LEU A 34 -7.09 0.72 -15.25
CA LEU A 34 -8.07 -0.24 -15.77
C LEU A 34 -8.89 -0.89 -14.64
N VAL A 35 -8.24 -1.32 -13.57
CA VAL A 35 -8.93 -1.95 -12.42
C VAL A 35 -9.87 -0.94 -11.76
N GLU A 36 -9.42 0.30 -11.59
CA GLU A 36 -10.23 1.39 -11.07
C GLU A 36 -11.44 1.69 -11.97
N GLU A 37 -11.23 1.78 -13.29
CA GLU A 37 -12.29 2.01 -14.28
C GLU A 37 -13.30 0.86 -14.34
N ILE A 38 -12.88 -0.38 -14.08
CA ILE A 38 -13.79 -1.53 -14.02
C ILE A 38 -14.74 -1.41 -12.82
N CYS A 39 -14.22 -1.02 -11.65
CA CYS A 39 -15.01 -0.87 -10.44
C CYS A 39 -15.89 0.39 -10.42
N THR A 40 -15.53 1.41 -11.19
CA THR A 40 -16.24 2.69 -11.21
C THR A 40 -17.00 2.84 -12.54
N THR A 41 -16.44 3.57 -13.49
CA THR A 41 -17.06 3.96 -14.76
C THR A 41 -17.73 2.80 -15.49
N SER A 42 -17.02 1.68 -15.68
CA SER A 42 -17.53 0.53 -16.45
C SER A 42 -18.68 -0.18 -15.77
N PHE A 43 -18.64 -0.26 -14.43
CA PHE A 43 -19.70 -0.87 -13.66
C PHE A 43 -20.94 0.02 -13.65
N TYR A 44 -20.76 1.33 -13.47
CA TYR A 44 -21.86 2.32 -13.49
C TYR A 44 -22.56 2.38 -14.85
N GLU A 45 -21.80 2.40 -15.94
CA GLU A 45 -22.35 2.32 -17.31
C GLU A 45 -23.08 0.99 -17.58
N PHE A 46 -22.62 -0.11 -16.96
CA PHE A 46 -23.25 -1.41 -17.14
C PHE A 46 -24.59 -1.53 -16.43
N ILE A 47 -24.70 -1.00 -15.20
CA ILE A 47 -25.95 -1.04 -14.44
C ILE A 47 -26.98 -0.04 -14.96
N ASP A 48 -26.50 1.14 -15.39
CA ASP A 48 -27.34 2.22 -15.90
C ASP A 48 -26.65 2.95 -17.07
N PRO A 49 -26.96 2.55 -18.31
CA PRO A 49 -26.42 3.19 -19.51
C PRO A 49 -26.84 4.65 -19.68
N ASP A 50 -27.87 5.12 -18.97
CA ASP A 50 -28.42 6.48 -19.09
C ASP A 50 -27.64 7.51 -18.24
N GLY A 51 -26.59 7.05 -17.52
CA GLY A 51 -25.57 7.93 -16.93
C GLY A 51 -25.77 8.30 -15.46
N LYS A 52 -26.62 7.60 -14.69
CA LYS A 52 -26.80 7.81 -13.24
C LYS A 52 -26.35 6.63 -12.37
N GLY A 53 -25.60 5.69 -12.94
CA GLY A 53 -25.14 4.49 -12.24
C GLY A 53 -24.32 4.78 -10.96
N GLU A 54 -23.54 5.86 -10.92
CA GLU A 54 -22.74 6.22 -9.74
C GLU A 54 -23.61 6.54 -8.50
N GLU A 55 -24.75 7.20 -8.73
CA GLU A 55 -25.70 7.59 -7.69
C GLU A 55 -26.66 6.47 -7.30
N ASP A 56 -26.58 5.29 -7.95
CA ASP A 56 -27.49 4.19 -7.67
C ASP A 56 -27.37 3.77 -6.20
N SER A 57 -28.47 3.99 -5.48
CA SER A 57 -28.61 3.61 -4.07
C SER A 57 -28.31 2.14 -3.85
N ASN A 58 -28.49 1.27 -4.85
CA ASN A 58 -28.27 -0.17 -4.82
C ASN A 58 -26.81 -0.61 -4.71
N ILE A 59 -25.86 0.29 -4.96
CA ILE A 59 -24.44 0.02 -4.76
C ILE A 59 -24.10 0.15 -3.28
N ILE A 60 -23.62 -0.95 -2.70
CA ILE A 60 -23.14 -1.01 -1.31
C ILE A 60 -21.64 -0.69 -1.26
N ILE A 61 -20.84 -1.35 -2.09
CA ILE A 61 -19.39 -1.16 -2.18
C ILE A 61 -18.99 -1.20 -3.66
N SER A 62 -18.12 -0.29 -4.08
CA SER A 62 -17.51 -0.28 -5.41
C SER A 62 -16.11 0.35 -5.33
N ALA A 63 -15.15 -0.39 -4.76
CA ALA A 63 -13.80 0.12 -4.52
C ALA A 63 -12.77 -1.03 -4.46
N ALA A 64 -11.51 -0.74 -4.84
CA ALA A 64 -10.37 -1.66 -4.73
C ALA A 64 -10.62 -3.08 -5.29
N GLY A 65 -11.31 -3.18 -6.43
CA GLY A 65 -11.61 -4.47 -7.04
C GLY A 65 -12.81 -5.22 -6.46
N ASN A 66 -13.50 -4.67 -5.46
CA ASN A 66 -14.68 -5.29 -4.84
C ASN A 66 -15.96 -4.51 -5.15
N ILE A 67 -16.96 -5.23 -5.63
CA ILE A 67 -18.28 -4.71 -6.01
C ILE A 67 -19.33 -5.50 -5.24
N LYS A 68 -20.21 -4.80 -4.52
CA LYS A 68 -21.40 -5.36 -3.85
C LYS A 68 -22.61 -4.53 -4.26
N PHE A 69 -23.59 -5.18 -4.89
CA PHE A 69 -24.73 -4.51 -5.51
C PHE A 69 -26.03 -5.30 -5.30
N ILE A 70 -27.13 -4.60 -5.06
CA ILE A 70 -28.46 -5.21 -4.94
C ILE A 70 -29.20 -5.10 -6.27
N ALA A 71 -29.41 -6.23 -6.93
CA ALA A 71 -30.06 -6.31 -8.24
C ALA A 71 -31.45 -6.98 -8.13
N ASN A 72 -32.35 -6.60 -9.03
CA ASN A 72 -33.52 -7.45 -9.34
C ASN A 72 -33.08 -8.68 -10.15
N GLU A 73 -33.97 -9.66 -10.32
CA GLU A 73 -33.64 -10.91 -11.00
C GLU A 73 -33.11 -10.70 -12.43
N GLY A 74 -33.76 -9.81 -13.21
CA GLY A 74 -33.38 -9.55 -14.59
C GLY A 74 -31.98 -8.93 -14.71
N LEU A 75 -31.68 -7.90 -13.91
CA LEU A 75 -30.36 -7.26 -13.88
C LEU A 75 -29.31 -8.22 -13.30
N CYS A 76 -29.64 -9.02 -12.29
CA CYS A 76 -28.73 -10.01 -11.71
C CYS A 76 -28.29 -11.05 -12.75
N ARG A 77 -29.24 -11.57 -13.55
CA ARG A 77 -28.92 -12.50 -14.65
C ARG A 77 -28.01 -11.86 -15.70
N ARG A 78 -28.23 -10.59 -16.05
CA ARG A 78 -27.35 -9.84 -16.97
C ARG A 78 -25.95 -9.64 -16.37
N LEU A 79 -25.87 -9.24 -15.10
CA LEU A 79 -24.60 -9.07 -14.40
C LEU A 79 -23.78 -10.36 -14.42
N VAL A 80 -24.36 -11.48 -14.02
CA VAL A 80 -23.64 -12.77 -13.97
C VAL A 80 -23.18 -13.23 -15.36
N ARG A 81 -23.97 -12.96 -16.41
CA ARG A 81 -23.66 -13.42 -17.76
C ARG A 81 -22.67 -12.52 -18.51
N ASP A 82 -22.91 -11.21 -18.48
CA ASP A 82 -22.29 -10.26 -19.41
C ASP A 82 -21.19 -9.42 -18.74
N PHE A 83 -21.23 -9.21 -17.42
CA PHE A 83 -20.18 -8.47 -16.71
C PHE A 83 -18.81 -9.16 -16.75
N PRO A 84 -18.66 -10.50 -16.58
CA PRO A 84 -17.35 -11.13 -16.72
C PRO A 84 -16.75 -10.90 -18.11
N LYS A 85 -17.59 -10.95 -19.15
CA LYS A 85 -17.17 -10.70 -20.53
C LYS A 85 -16.62 -9.28 -20.68
N LEU A 86 -17.33 -8.27 -20.17
CA LEU A 86 -16.89 -6.88 -20.18
C LEU A 86 -15.53 -6.70 -19.48
N VAL A 87 -15.37 -7.29 -18.29
CA VAL A 87 -14.12 -7.20 -17.52
C VAL A 87 -12.96 -7.82 -18.28
N LEU A 88 -13.17 -8.98 -18.89
CA LEU A 88 -12.14 -9.70 -19.63
C LEU A 88 -11.74 -8.98 -20.93
N GLU A 89 -12.68 -8.34 -21.64
CA GLU A 89 -12.40 -7.53 -22.83
C GLU A 89 -11.65 -6.22 -22.50
N LYS A 90 -11.91 -5.64 -21.32
CA LYS A 90 -11.21 -4.43 -20.84
C LYS A 90 -9.82 -4.74 -20.27
N ALA A 91 -9.71 -5.77 -19.43
CA ALA A 91 -8.48 -6.15 -18.74
C ALA A 91 -8.16 -7.65 -18.93
N PRO A 92 -7.63 -8.03 -20.10
CA PRO A 92 -7.29 -9.42 -20.38
C PRO A 92 -6.14 -9.88 -19.45
N GLY A 93 -6.37 -11.01 -18.77
CA GLY A 93 -5.48 -11.57 -17.75
C GLY A 93 -5.94 -11.31 -16.30
N VAL A 94 -7.00 -10.53 -16.10
CA VAL A 94 -7.67 -10.42 -14.80
C VAL A 94 -8.64 -11.58 -14.62
N THR A 95 -8.72 -12.14 -13.41
CA THR A 95 -9.75 -13.12 -13.04
C THR A 95 -10.83 -12.42 -12.24
N ILE A 96 -12.10 -12.70 -12.53
CA ILE A 96 -13.25 -12.19 -11.78
C ILE A 96 -13.96 -13.36 -11.10
N SER A 97 -14.21 -13.24 -9.80
CA SER A 97 -15.15 -14.13 -9.11
C SER A 97 -16.44 -13.40 -8.83
N GLN A 98 -17.54 -14.09 -9.07
CA GLN A 98 -18.88 -13.57 -8.88
C GLN A 98 -19.70 -14.54 -8.05
N ALA A 99 -20.50 -14.00 -7.14
CA ALA A 99 -21.43 -14.77 -6.35
C ALA A 99 -22.76 -14.05 -6.23
N VAL A 100 -23.83 -14.82 -6.01
CA VAL A 100 -25.17 -14.30 -5.79
C VAL A 100 -25.78 -14.95 -4.56
N VAL A 101 -26.44 -14.12 -3.75
CA VAL A 101 -27.24 -14.54 -2.60
C VAL A 101 -28.64 -13.96 -2.77
N LYS A 102 -29.67 -14.80 -2.65
CA LYS A 102 -31.06 -14.33 -2.63
C LYS A 102 -31.28 -13.56 -1.32
N ILE A 103 -31.87 -12.37 -1.41
CA ILE A 103 -32.15 -11.57 -0.22
C ILE A 103 -33.32 -12.20 0.52
N ASP A 104 -33.07 -12.49 1.79
CA ASP A 104 -34.03 -12.95 2.77
C ASP A 104 -34.31 -11.81 3.76
N GLU A 105 -35.57 -11.43 3.93
CA GLU A 105 -35.95 -10.33 4.83
C GLU A 105 -35.80 -10.73 6.32
N GLU A 106 -35.67 -12.02 6.62
CA GLU A 106 -35.46 -12.52 7.98
C GLU A 106 -34.00 -12.41 8.45
N LEU A 107 -33.04 -12.31 7.52
CA LEU A 107 -31.60 -12.23 7.81
C LEU A 107 -31.10 -10.80 7.76
N THR A 108 -30.09 -10.49 8.56
CA THR A 108 -29.43 -9.18 8.50
C THR A 108 -28.61 -9.05 7.22
N LEU A 109 -28.47 -7.81 6.70
CA LEU A 109 -27.64 -7.56 5.53
C LEU A 109 -26.17 -7.98 5.77
N ALA A 110 -25.67 -7.89 7.00
CA ALA A 110 -24.32 -8.33 7.34
C ALA A 110 -24.13 -9.85 7.24
N GLU A 111 -25.09 -10.64 7.68
CA GLU A 111 -25.08 -12.10 7.53
C GLU A 111 -25.11 -12.48 6.04
N GLN A 112 -25.93 -11.79 5.25
CA GLN A 112 -26.00 -12.00 3.80
C GLN A 112 -24.70 -11.61 3.08
N ILE A 113 -24.06 -10.51 3.51
CA ILE A 113 -22.73 -10.11 3.02
C ILE A 113 -21.69 -11.17 3.40
N SER A 114 -21.74 -11.72 4.61
CA SER A 114 -20.83 -12.79 5.03
C SER A 114 -21.01 -14.06 4.19
N GLN A 115 -22.26 -14.47 3.94
CA GLN A 115 -22.57 -15.60 3.05
C GLN A 115 -22.08 -15.35 1.62
N LEU A 116 -22.22 -14.12 1.13
CA LEU A 116 -21.70 -13.72 -0.18
C LEU A 116 -20.17 -13.83 -0.23
N GLU A 117 -19.48 -13.38 0.81
CA GLU A 117 -18.02 -13.46 0.92
C GLU A 117 -17.51 -14.90 0.97
N GLU A 118 -18.21 -15.80 1.67
CA GLU A 118 -17.90 -17.23 1.65
C GLU A 118 -18.05 -17.85 0.26
N LYS A 119 -19.13 -17.51 -0.46
CA LYS A 119 -19.32 -17.95 -1.84
C LYS A 119 -18.26 -17.38 -2.78
N LEU A 120 -17.88 -16.11 -2.64
CA LEU A 120 -16.78 -15.51 -3.40
C LEU A 120 -15.45 -16.20 -3.13
N LYS A 121 -15.17 -16.60 -1.87
CA LYS A 121 -13.98 -17.40 -1.52
C LYS A 121 -14.02 -18.79 -2.17
N ALA A 122 -15.19 -19.42 -2.23
CA ALA A 122 -15.34 -20.71 -2.91
C ALA A 122 -15.13 -20.60 -4.42
N GLU A 123 -15.68 -19.56 -5.06
CA GLU A 123 -15.48 -19.28 -6.49
C GLU A 123 -14.02 -18.93 -6.82
N ARG A 124 -13.31 -18.24 -5.93
CA ARG A 124 -11.87 -17.97 -6.07
C ARG A 124 -11.03 -19.24 -6.24
N ASN A 125 -11.46 -20.33 -5.62
CA ASN A 125 -10.75 -21.59 -5.68
C ASN A 125 -11.08 -22.37 -6.96
N ARG A 126 -11.97 -21.87 -7.83
CA ARG A 126 -12.27 -22.48 -9.11
C ARG A 126 -11.29 -21.95 -10.17
N PRO A 127 -10.56 -22.83 -10.85
CA PRO A 127 -9.64 -22.40 -11.89
C PRO A 127 -10.42 -21.78 -13.05
N ALA A 128 -10.07 -20.53 -13.39
CA ALA A 128 -10.57 -19.89 -14.59
C ALA A 128 -9.95 -20.55 -15.83
N LYS A 129 -10.75 -20.72 -16.89
CA LYS A 129 -10.22 -21.17 -18.18
C LYS A 129 -9.36 -20.03 -18.77
N PRO A 130 -8.12 -20.29 -19.18
CA PRO A 130 -7.30 -19.29 -19.84
C PRO A 130 -8.00 -18.87 -21.15
N GLN A 131 -8.16 -17.57 -21.35
CA GLN A 131 -8.77 -17.03 -22.57
C GLN A 131 -7.80 -17.07 -23.75
N GLU A 132 -6.51 -16.89 -23.48
CA GLU A 132 -5.47 -16.96 -24.49
C GLU A 132 -5.05 -18.42 -24.69
N ILE A 133 -5.38 -19.00 -25.85
CA ILE A 133 -4.81 -20.27 -26.30
C ILE A 133 -3.51 -19.96 -27.04
N GLY A 134 -2.39 -20.06 -26.33
CA GLY A 134 -1.06 -19.87 -26.91
C GLY A 134 -0.48 -21.16 -27.48
N PHE A 135 -0.65 -21.39 -28.79
CA PHE A 135 0.07 -22.46 -29.48
C PHE A 135 1.60 -22.28 -29.34
N MET A 136 2.35 -23.38 -29.27
CA MET A 136 3.79 -23.35 -28.98
C MET A 136 4.63 -22.57 -30.01
N GLY A 137 4.13 -22.40 -31.24
CA GLY A 137 4.84 -21.67 -32.32
C GLY A 137 4.58 -20.16 -32.37
N LEU A 138 3.77 -19.60 -31.46
CA LEU A 138 3.46 -18.17 -31.46
C LEU A 138 4.54 -17.36 -30.75
N GLU A 139 4.84 -16.18 -31.28
CA GLU A 139 5.71 -15.22 -30.61
C GLU A 139 5.10 -14.81 -29.27
N ARG A 140 5.94 -14.62 -28.24
CA ARG A 140 5.52 -14.25 -26.90
C ARG A 140 6.11 -12.91 -26.49
N ALA A 141 5.30 -12.12 -25.78
CA ALA A 141 5.77 -10.89 -25.17
C ALA A 141 6.81 -11.20 -24.09
N ARG A 142 8.05 -10.75 -24.26
CA ARG A 142 9.18 -11.08 -23.37
C ARG A 142 8.96 -10.69 -21.91
N ARG A 143 8.12 -9.70 -21.64
CA ARG A 143 7.86 -9.16 -20.29
C ARG A 143 6.90 -10.03 -19.49
N THR A 144 5.85 -10.53 -20.14
CA THR A 144 4.72 -11.17 -19.49
C THR A 144 4.59 -12.65 -19.83
N GLY A 145 5.26 -13.12 -20.89
CA GLY A 145 5.14 -14.47 -21.42
C GLY A 145 3.83 -14.72 -22.20
N GLY A 146 2.94 -13.73 -22.32
CA GLY A 146 1.67 -13.82 -23.05
C GLY A 146 1.86 -13.89 -24.57
N VAL A 147 0.82 -14.29 -25.29
CA VAL A 147 0.87 -14.40 -26.76
C VAL A 147 0.99 -13.00 -27.38
N ALA A 148 1.89 -12.84 -28.33
CA ALA A 148 2.08 -11.58 -29.04
C ALA A 148 0.85 -11.25 -29.90
N VAL A 149 0.32 -10.03 -29.75
CA VAL A 149 -0.78 -9.51 -30.57
C VAL A 149 -0.37 -8.28 -31.38
N LYS A 150 0.68 -7.56 -30.95
CA LYS A 150 1.06 -6.29 -31.56
C LYS A 150 2.53 -5.97 -31.32
N THR A 151 3.15 -5.29 -32.28
CA THR A 151 4.54 -4.81 -32.16
C THR A 151 4.56 -3.30 -32.35
N LYS A 152 5.21 -2.57 -31.43
CA LYS A 152 5.42 -1.12 -31.54
C LYS A 152 6.90 -0.79 -31.44
N LYS A 153 7.40 0.14 -32.27
CA LYS A 153 8.76 0.68 -32.15
C LYS A 153 8.81 1.74 -31.03
N ARG A 154 9.72 1.56 -30.06
CA ARG A 154 10.01 2.54 -29.00
C ARG A 154 11.52 2.71 -28.83
N ARG A 155 11.99 3.96 -28.83
CA ARG A 155 13.42 4.30 -28.69
C ARG A 155 14.31 3.45 -29.62
N GLY A 156 13.88 3.26 -30.87
CA GLY A 156 14.58 2.47 -31.88
C GLY A 156 14.51 0.94 -31.72
N LYS A 157 13.84 0.41 -30.69
CA LYS A 157 13.67 -1.04 -30.46
C LYS A 157 12.24 -1.48 -30.74
N GLU A 158 12.06 -2.63 -31.37
CA GLU A 158 10.76 -3.28 -31.49
C GLU A 158 10.39 -3.94 -30.18
N ILE A 159 9.22 -3.57 -29.66
CA ILE A 159 8.64 -4.13 -28.44
C ILE A 159 7.37 -4.87 -28.83
N VAL A 160 7.31 -6.12 -28.42
CA VAL A 160 6.18 -7.02 -28.63
C VAL A 160 5.27 -6.96 -27.42
N PHE A 161 3.97 -6.77 -27.66
CA PHE A 161 2.92 -6.66 -26.66
C PHE A 161 2.00 -7.86 -26.76
N CYS A 162 1.62 -8.41 -25.59
CA CYS A 162 0.43 -9.25 -25.47
C CYS A 162 -0.81 -8.37 -25.24
N GLU A 163 -2.00 -8.97 -25.32
CA GLU A 163 -3.27 -8.24 -25.22
C GLU A 163 -3.36 -7.40 -23.94
N SER A 164 -2.98 -8.00 -22.81
CA SER A 164 -2.91 -7.32 -21.50
C SER A 164 -2.03 -6.06 -21.53
N THR A 165 -0.79 -6.20 -22.03
CA THR A 165 0.16 -5.08 -22.08
C THR A 165 -0.23 -4.02 -23.11
N ASP A 166 -0.91 -4.38 -24.21
CA ASP A 166 -1.40 -3.39 -25.17
C ASP A 166 -2.54 -2.58 -24.58
N LYS A 167 -3.52 -3.21 -23.91
CA LYS A 167 -4.62 -2.51 -23.21
C LYS A 167 -4.10 -1.55 -22.14
N LYS A 168 -3.14 -1.99 -21.32
CA LYS A 168 -2.47 -1.15 -20.31
C LYS A 168 -1.77 0.05 -20.96
N ASP A 169 -1.08 -0.16 -22.07
CA ASP A 169 -0.40 0.91 -22.78
C ASP A 169 -1.38 1.89 -23.45
N GLU A 170 -2.49 1.39 -23.99
CA GLU A 170 -3.54 2.20 -24.58
C GLU A 170 -4.16 3.17 -23.57
N VAL A 171 -4.45 2.73 -22.34
CA VAL A 171 -5.02 3.58 -21.28
C VAL A 171 -4.15 4.81 -21.02
N VAL A 172 -2.81 4.64 -21.03
CA VAL A 172 -1.90 5.76 -20.83
C VAL A 172 -1.80 6.68 -22.05
N VAL A 173 -1.92 6.12 -23.26
CA VAL A 173 -1.77 6.86 -24.52
C VAL A 173 -3.06 7.53 -24.99
N ARG A 174 -4.22 7.00 -24.61
CA ARG A 174 -5.54 7.55 -24.93
C ARG A 174 -5.60 8.99 -24.41
N ARG A 175 -5.68 9.93 -25.36
CA ARG A 175 -6.07 11.31 -25.08
C ARG A 175 -7.60 11.35 -25.11
N PRO A 176 -8.29 11.64 -24.01
CA PRO A 176 -9.71 11.93 -24.07
C PRO A 176 -9.95 13.11 -25.02
N ASN A 177 -11.07 13.10 -25.73
CA ASN A 177 -11.49 14.23 -26.55
C ASN A 177 -11.75 15.45 -25.65
N SER A 178 -10.90 16.48 -25.78
CA SER A 178 -11.04 17.91 -25.43
C SER A 178 -11.59 18.38 -24.07
N PHE A 179 -12.18 17.56 -23.20
CA PHE A 179 -12.76 18.02 -21.93
C PHE A 179 -12.64 17.06 -20.72
N GLU A 180 -12.20 15.81 -20.91
CA GLU A 180 -12.05 14.84 -19.80
C GLU A 180 -10.61 14.78 -19.27
N MET A 181 -10.48 14.48 -17.96
CA MET A 181 -9.21 14.21 -17.29
C MET A 181 -8.43 13.12 -18.03
N VAL A 182 -7.10 13.29 -18.12
CA VAL A 182 -6.21 12.29 -18.72
C VAL A 182 -6.41 10.94 -18.01
N SER A 183 -6.76 9.88 -18.77
CA SER A 183 -7.18 8.57 -18.20
C SER A 183 -6.19 7.96 -17.20
N HIS A 184 -4.89 8.26 -17.29
CA HIS A 184 -3.86 7.77 -16.36
C HIS A 184 -3.58 8.64 -15.13
N THR A 185 -4.49 9.56 -14.80
CA THR A 185 -4.28 10.52 -13.70
C THR A 185 -5.35 10.46 -12.62
N LYS A 186 -6.42 9.67 -12.77
CA LYS A 186 -7.54 9.64 -11.81
C LYS A 186 -7.06 9.29 -10.41
N LEU A 187 -6.24 8.25 -10.27
CA LEU A 187 -5.69 7.86 -8.97
C LEU A 187 -4.75 8.92 -8.38
N PHE A 188 -4.01 9.63 -9.24
CA PHE A 188 -3.16 10.73 -8.80
C PHE A 188 -3.96 11.89 -8.22
N TYR A 189 -5.09 12.22 -8.83
CA TYR A 189 -5.97 13.26 -8.30
C TYR A 189 -6.66 12.87 -7.01
N LYS A 190 -7.02 11.59 -6.85
CA LYS A 190 -7.55 11.08 -5.58
C LYS A 190 -6.60 11.39 -4.42
N ILE A 191 -5.31 11.11 -4.59
CA ILE A 191 -4.30 11.31 -3.54
C ILE A 191 -3.79 12.74 -3.43
N SER A 192 -3.76 13.52 -4.51
CA SER A 192 -3.16 14.86 -4.51
C SER A 192 -4.16 15.98 -4.24
N GLY A 193 -5.44 15.77 -4.57
CA GLY A 193 -6.48 16.80 -4.48
C GLY A 193 -6.34 17.93 -5.51
N LEU A 194 -5.43 17.79 -6.48
CA LEU A 194 -5.24 18.77 -7.55
C LEU A 194 -6.42 18.71 -8.54
N MET A 195 -6.78 19.86 -9.11
CA MET A 195 -7.89 19.97 -10.09
C MET A 195 -7.44 20.16 -11.54
N GLN A 196 -6.14 20.35 -11.77
CA GLN A 196 -5.58 20.56 -13.11
C GLN A 196 -4.62 19.43 -13.50
N PRO A 197 -4.59 19.02 -14.80
CA PRO A 197 -3.66 18.01 -15.31
C PRO A 197 -2.25 18.36 -14.91
N PRO A 198 -1.62 17.56 -14.02
CA PRO A 198 -0.26 17.85 -13.64
C PRO A 198 0.57 17.62 -14.91
N LYS A 199 1.33 18.62 -15.33
CA LYS A 199 2.32 18.48 -16.42
C LYS A 199 3.48 17.53 -16.03
N GLU A 200 3.39 16.87 -14.86
CA GLU A 200 4.47 16.69 -13.91
C GLU A 200 4.45 15.30 -13.24
N ILE A 201 3.85 14.28 -13.87
CA ILE A 201 3.88 12.92 -13.33
C ILE A 201 4.79 12.02 -14.17
N THR A 202 5.57 11.18 -13.49
CA THR A 202 6.51 10.25 -14.10
C THR A 202 5.81 8.98 -14.61
N LEU A 203 6.27 8.47 -15.75
CA LEU A 203 5.83 7.19 -16.34
C LEU A 203 6.94 6.15 -16.41
N GLU A 204 8.15 6.53 -15.99
CA GLU A 204 9.32 5.67 -15.87
C GLU A 204 9.83 5.73 -14.42
N VAL A 205 10.33 4.61 -13.91
CA VAL A 205 10.79 4.51 -12.52
C VAL A 205 12.02 5.39 -12.32
N GLU A 206 12.91 5.42 -13.30
CA GLU A 206 14.14 6.19 -13.29
C GLU A 206 13.89 7.70 -13.26
N ASP A 207 12.73 8.14 -13.78
CA ASP A 207 12.30 9.54 -13.74
C ASP A 207 11.93 9.99 -12.31
N LEU A 208 11.54 9.06 -11.40
CA LEU A 208 11.25 9.39 -9.99
C LEU A 208 12.49 9.88 -9.24
N CYS A 209 13.67 9.38 -9.62
CA CYS A 209 14.94 9.71 -8.98
C CYS A 209 15.73 10.80 -9.73
N LYS A 210 15.18 11.41 -10.79
CA LYS A 210 15.90 12.38 -11.61
C LYS A 210 16.33 13.63 -10.86
N GLY A 211 17.64 13.88 -10.86
CA GLY A 211 18.26 15.02 -10.17
C GLY A 211 18.46 14.79 -8.67
N HIS A 212 18.11 13.60 -8.16
CA HIS A 212 18.42 13.22 -6.80
C HIS A 212 19.78 12.52 -6.73
N LYS A 213 20.42 12.57 -5.56
CA LYS A 213 21.76 11.98 -5.36
C LYS A 213 21.74 10.45 -5.41
N ASN A 214 20.59 9.82 -5.20
CA ASN A 214 20.44 8.36 -5.14
C ASN A 214 19.34 7.85 -6.08
N SER A 215 19.35 6.54 -6.33
CA SER A 215 18.42 5.80 -7.20
C SER A 215 17.53 4.84 -6.42
N TRP A 216 17.18 5.21 -5.18
CA TRP A 216 16.33 4.40 -4.32
C TRP A 216 14.87 4.89 -4.40
N ILE A 217 13.98 3.92 -4.58
CA ILE A 217 12.54 4.09 -4.51
C ILE A 217 11.99 3.29 -3.34
N ALA A 218 10.76 3.58 -2.97
CA ALA A 218 9.99 2.84 -1.98
C ALA A 218 8.67 2.41 -2.60
N VAL A 219 8.32 1.13 -2.42
CA VAL A 219 6.95 0.64 -2.63
C VAL A 219 6.28 0.59 -1.28
N VAL A 220 5.18 1.32 -1.14
CA VAL A 220 4.40 1.42 0.08
C VAL A 220 3.06 0.75 -0.14
N HIS A 221 2.66 -0.09 0.80
CA HIS A 221 1.32 -0.67 0.86
C HIS A 221 0.77 -0.44 2.27
N ALA A 222 -0.45 0.08 2.38
CA ALA A 222 -1.14 0.26 3.64
C ALA A 222 -2.58 -0.24 3.54
N ASP A 223 -3.05 -0.83 4.64
CA ASP A 223 -4.35 -1.50 4.72
C ASP A 223 -4.95 -1.31 6.12
N GLY A 224 -6.26 -1.07 6.17
CA GLY A 224 -7.02 -0.76 7.38
C GLY A 224 -7.11 -1.94 8.36
N ASN A 225 -7.14 -1.60 9.64
CA ASN A 225 -7.27 -2.58 10.71
C ASN A 225 -8.73 -2.84 11.04
N GLY A 226 -9.09 -4.11 11.15
CA GLY A 226 -10.35 -4.52 11.77
C GLY A 226 -11.61 -4.30 10.93
N LEU A 227 -11.51 -3.96 9.63
CA LEU A 227 -12.69 -3.68 8.79
C LEU A 227 -13.76 -4.79 8.80
N GLY A 228 -13.37 -6.06 8.79
CA GLY A 228 -14.34 -7.16 8.86
C GLY A 228 -15.16 -7.14 10.15
N ASN A 229 -14.49 -6.92 11.29
CA ASN A 229 -15.15 -6.82 12.60
C ASN A 229 -16.03 -5.57 12.67
N ILE A 230 -15.59 -4.47 12.06
CA ILE A 230 -16.32 -3.21 11.96
C ILE A 230 -17.63 -3.39 11.19
N LEU A 231 -17.58 -4.07 10.03
CA LEU A 231 -18.76 -4.37 9.23
C LEU A 231 -19.74 -5.31 9.96
N GLN A 232 -19.22 -6.27 10.73
CA GLN A 232 -20.06 -7.15 11.58
C GLN A 232 -20.74 -6.37 12.71
N ALA A 233 -20.01 -5.50 13.41
CA ALA A 233 -20.55 -4.67 14.49
C ALA A 233 -21.63 -3.70 13.96
N LEU A 234 -21.41 -3.11 12.79
CA LEU A 234 -22.41 -2.30 12.09
C LEU A 234 -23.66 -3.12 11.78
N GLY A 235 -23.48 -4.35 11.28
CA GLY A 235 -24.56 -5.31 11.05
C GLY A 235 -25.39 -5.64 12.28
N GLN A 236 -24.74 -5.90 13.41
CA GLN A 236 -25.41 -6.22 14.67
C GLN A 236 -26.22 -5.05 15.23
N LYS A 237 -25.69 -3.82 15.18
CA LYS A 237 -26.42 -2.62 15.64
C LYS A 237 -27.62 -2.28 14.75
N LEU A 238 -27.56 -2.65 13.48
CA LEU A 238 -28.65 -2.46 12.53
C LEU A 238 -29.64 -3.64 12.50
N ARG A 239 -29.49 -4.61 13.40
CA ARG A 239 -30.40 -5.77 13.52
C ARG A 239 -31.79 -5.29 13.92
N GLY A 240 -32.79 -5.64 13.12
CA GLY A 240 -34.20 -5.23 13.32
C GLY A 240 -34.55 -3.85 12.77
N GLN A 241 -33.61 -3.14 12.13
CA GLN A 241 -33.95 -1.96 11.32
C GLN A 241 -34.42 -2.37 9.92
N ASP A 242 -35.14 -1.46 9.25
CA ASP A 242 -35.55 -1.63 7.85
C ASP A 242 -34.33 -1.91 6.97
N PHE A 243 -34.45 -2.94 6.10
CA PHE A 243 -33.45 -3.34 5.11
C PHE A 243 -32.92 -2.14 4.31
N SER A 244 -33.79 -1.19 3.97
CA SER A 244 -33.42 0.02 3.23
C SER A 244 -32.47 0.93 4.03
N LYS A 245 -32.67 1.03 5.35
CA LYS A 245 -31.79 1.80 6.24
C LYS A 245 -30.45 1.12 6.40
N SER A 246 -30.43 -0.20 6.59
CA SER A 246 -29.18 -0.95 6.73
C SER A 246 -28.34 -0.83 5.48
N LYS A 247 -28.95 -1.00 4.30
CA LYS A 247 -28.32 -0.79 3.00
C LYS A 247 -27.69 0.61 2.87
N ALA A 248 -28.44 1.65 3.22
CA ALA A 248 -27.95 3.02 3.16
C ALA A 248 -26.77 3.24 4.12
N ALA A 249 -26.81 2.68 5.32
CA ALA A 249 -25.72 2.77 6.29
C ALA A 249 -24.43 2.12 5.77
N PHE A 250 -24.49 0.93 5.16
CA PHE A 250 -23.30 0.28 4.58
C PHE A 250 -22.72 1.07 3.38
N ARG A 251 -23.57 1.63 2.52
CA ARG A 251 -23.13 2.51 1.43
C ARG A 251 -22.44 3.76 1.98
N GLN A 252 -23.05 4.43 2.95
CA GLN A 252 -22.48 5.62 3.57
C GLN A 252 -21.15 5.32 4.28
N PHE A 253 -21.06 4.18 4.97
CA PHE A 253 -19.81 3.71 5.56
C PHE A 253 -18.71 3.53 4.50
N SER A 254 -18.99 2.83 3.40
CA SER A 254 -18.00 2.61 2.33
C SER A 254 -17.55 3.92 1.68
N LEU A 255 -18.48 4.85 1.44
CA LEU A 255 -18.18 6.18 0.87
C LEU A 255 -17.37 7.04 1.86
N ALA A 256 -17.72 7.01 3.14
CA ALA A 256 -17.01 7.73 4.19
C ALA A 256 -15.58 7.20 4.36
N LEU A 257 -15.39 5.88 4.30
CA LEU A 257 -14.08 5.26 4.37
C LEU A 257 -13.20 5.66 3.18
N ASP A 258 -13.73 5.58 1.95
CA ASP A 258 -13.00 6.00 0.75
C ASP A 258 -12.63 7.49 0.80
N LYS A 259 -13.55 8.35 1.25
CA LYS A 259 -13.29 9.79 1.47
C LYS A 259 -12.22 10.02 2.53
N ALA A 260 -12.23 9.27 3.62
CA ALA A 260 -11.23 9.38 4.69
C ALA A 260 -9.83 9.02 4.17
N THR A 261 -9.70 7.93 3.42
CA THR A 261 -8.43 7.51 2.80
C THR A 261 -7.93 8.56 1.81
N GLN A 262 -8.81 9.09 0.95
CA GLN A 262 -8.44 10.15 0.02
C GLN A 262 -8.02 11.44 0.74
N ALA A 263 -8.75 11.85 1.78
CA ALA A 263 -8.41 13.04 2.57
C ALA A 263 -7.06 12.87 3.30
N ALA A 264 -6.81 11.70 3.87
CA ALA A 264 -5.53 11.39 4.52
C ALA A 264 -4.36 11.40 3.53
N ALA A 265 -4.56 10.83 2.35
CA ALA A 265 -3.56 10.87 1.27
C ALA A 265 -3.27 12.31 0.82
N ARG A 266 -4.30 13.17 0.72
CA ARG A 266 -4.15 14.59 0.36
C ARG A 266 -3.40 15.38 1.43
N GLU A 267 -3.67 15.11 2.71
CA GLU A 267 -2.95 15.74 3.83
C GLU A 267 -1.46 15.37 3.79
N ALA A 268 -1.14 14.09 3.59
CA ALA A 268 0.24 13.63 3.42
C ALA A 268 0.92 14.21 2.17
N PHE A 269 0.19 14.28 1.04
CA PHE A 269 0.69 14.88 -0.19
C PHE A 269 1.02 16.37 0.00
N ALA A 270 0.13 17.13 0.61
CA ALA A 270 0.35 18.55 0.89
C ALA A 270 1.53 18.77 1.86
N ASP A 271 1.66 17.95 2.91
CA ASP A 271 2.76 18.09 3.87
C ASP A 271 4.13 17.82 3.25
N VAL A 272 4.23 16.78 2.42
CA VAL A 272 5.49 16.40 1.78
C VAL A 272 5.84 17.37 0.65
N PHE A 273 4.89 17.69 -0.23
CA PHE A 273 5.17 18.49 -1.43
C PHE A 273 5.06 20.00 -1.24
N LYS A 274 4.92 20.50 0.00
CA LYS A 274 5.13 21.92 0.31
C LYS A 274 6.59 22.35 0.17
N GLU A 275 7.53 21.41 0.23
CA GLU A 275 8.96 21.68 0.17
C GLU A 275 9.49 21.50 -1.27
N PRO A 276 10.09 22.53 -1.90
CA PRO A 276 10.59 22.45 -3.28
C PRO A 276 11.66 21.37 -3.51
N ARG A 277 12.41 20.98 -2.47
CA ARG A 277 13.43 19.90 -2.55
C ARG A 277 12.84 18.51 -2.80
N ASN A 278 11.55 18.33 -2.54
CA ASN A 278 10.87 17.05 -2.68
C ASN A 278 10.40 16.78 -4.12
N TYR A 279 10.54 17.77 -5.01
CA TYR A 279 10.31 17.60 -6.44
C TYR A 279 11.55 16.99 -7.11
N THR A 280 11.36 16.44 -8.31
CA THR A 280 12.49 16.08 -9.18
C THR A 280 13.14 17.34 -9.75
N SER A 281 14.34 17.22 -10.33
CA SER A 281 15.00 18.34 -11.04
C SER A 281 14.18 18.95 -12.17
N GLU A 282 13.22 18.20 -12.73
CA GLU A 282 12.30 18.68 -13.78
C GLU A 282 10.98 19.22 -13.20
N GLY A 283 10.88 19.43 -11.88
CA GLY A 283 9.67 19.91 -11.22
C GLY A 283 8.56 18.88 -11.09
N ARG A 284 8.83 17.60 -11.40
CA ARG A 284 7.83 16.52 -11.33
C ARG A 284 7.65 15.97 -9.92
N TYR A 285 6.47 15.44 -9.63
CA TYR A 285 6.17 14.70 -8.40
C TYR A 285 6.76 13.29 -8.44
N PRO A 286 7.70 12.94 -7.53
CA PRO A 286 8.28 11.61 -7.48
C PRO A 286 7.42 10.63 -6.66
N ILE A 287 6.11 10.60 -6.93
CA ILE A 287 5.13 9.66 -6.35
C ILE A 287 4.17 9.16 -7.42
N ARG A 288 3.80 7.88 -7.35
CA ARG A 288 2.82 7.26 -8.23
C ARG A 288 1.88 6.32 -7.48
N PRO A 289 0.58 6.66 -7.36
CA PRO A 289 -0.39 5.73 -6.80
C PRO A 289 -0.65 4.59 -7.76
N ILE A 290 -0.81 3.40 -7.18
CA ILE A 290 -1.10 2.14 -7.86
C ILE A 290 -2.46 1.59 -7.42
N ILE A 291 -2.82 1.73 -6.15
CA ILE A 291 -4.15 1.37 -5.65
C ILE A 291 -4.55 2.47 -4.67
N CYS A 292 -5.80 2.94 -4.76
CA CYS A 292 -6.38 3.87 -3.80
C CYS A 292 -7.90 3.70 -3.82
N GLY A 293 -8.40 2.83 -2.93
CA GLY A 293 -9.83 2.56 -2.82
C GLY A 293 -10.19 1.90 -1.51
N GLY A 294 -11.27 2.37 -0.88
CA GLY A 294 -11.64 1.90 0.46
C GLY A 294 -10.53 2.26 1.46
N ASP A 295 -9.97 1.27 2.14
CA ASP A 295 -8.85 1.40 3.08
C ASP A 295 -7.49 0.94 2.52
N ASP A 296 -7.47 0.35 1.33
CA ASP A 296 -6.23 -0.10 0.67
C ASP A 296 -5.63 1.04 -0.15
N ILE A 297 -4.38 1.37 0.18
CA ILE A 297 -3.57 2.29 -0.59
C ILE A 297 -2.20 1.69 -0.88
N THR A 298 -1.80 1.75 -2.15
CA THR A 298 -0.48 1.31 -2.60
C THR A 298 0.10 2.36 -3.53
N PHE A 299 1.35 2.77 -3.31
CA PHE A 299 2.02 3.76 -4.15
C PHE A 299 3.54 3.53 -4.20
N ILE A 300 4.15 4.04 -5.27
CA ILE A 300 5.60 4.06 -5.47
C ILE A 300 6.07 5.49 -5.27
N ILE A 301 7.10 5.70 -4.45
CA ILE A 301 7.60 7.03 -4.11
C ILE A 301 9.13 7.04 -4.02
N ARG A 302 9.77 8.20 -4.12
CA ARG A 302 11.21 8.34 -3.83
C ARG A 302 11.50 7.98 -2.36
N ALA A 303 12.59 7.26 -2.11
CA ALA A 303 12.87 6.65 -0.80
C ALA A 303 13.08 7.66 0.34
N ASP A 304 13.64 8.83 0.06
CA ASP A 304 13.93 9.89 1.05
C ASP A 304 12.65 10.46 1.71
N ILE A 305 11.56 10.53 0.96
CA ILE A 305 10.27 11.09 1.41
C ILE A 305 9.26 10.02 1.82
N ALA A 306 9.53 8.74 1.55
CA ALA A 306 8.59 7.62 1.75
C ALA A 306 8.14 7.48 3.21
N LEU A 307 9.09 7.53 4.14
CA LEU A 307 8.81 7.36 5.57
C LEU A 307 7.88 8.47 6.07
N ARG A 308 8.22 9.73 5.77
CA ARG A 308 7.42 10.90 6.18
C ARG A 308 6.04 10.88 5.56
N TYR A 309 5.92 10.58 4.26
CA TYR A 309 4.61 10.49 3.61
C TYR A 309 3.73 9.46 4.30
N THR A 310 4.28 8.27 4.59
CA THR A 310 3.53 7.17 5.20
C THR A 310 3.15 7.48 6.65
N ASP A 311 4.05 8.08 7.41
CA ASP A 311 3.81 8.54 8.79
C ASP A 311 2.67 9.55 8.87
N VAL A 312 2.74 10.62 8.06
CA VAL A 312 1.69 11.65 7.99
C VAL A 312 0.38 11.03 7.51
N PHE A 313 0.43 10.11 6.54
CA PHE A 313 -0.76 9.40 6.06
C PHE A 313 -1.45 8.61 7.17
N LEU A 314 -0.72 7.83 7.98
CA LEU A 314 -1.30 7.03 9.06
C LEU A 314 -1.97 7.91 10.13
N HIS A 315 -1.30 8.98 10.56
CA HIS A 315 -1.88 9.94 11.51
C HIS A 315 -3.12 10.64 10.93
N ALA A 316 -3.06 11.07 9.66
CA ALA A 316 -4.19 11.70 8.99
C ALA A 316 -5.34 10.70 8.80
N PHE A 317 -5.06 9.43 8.52
CA PHE A 317 -6.09 8.40 8.35
C PHE A 317 -6.91 8.18 9.62
N GLU A 318 -6.27 8.12 10.79
CA GLU A 318 -6.97 8.01 12.08
C GLU A 318 -7.88 9.22 12.35
N LYS A 319 -7.37 10.43 12.09
CA LYS A 319 -8.11 11.68 12.27
C LYS A 319 -9.27 11.81 11.29
N GLN A 320 -9.04 11.58 10.00
CA GLN A 320 -10.04 11.74 8.96
C GLN A 320 -11.11 10.65 9.04
N SER A 321 -10.73 9.39 9.31
CA SER A 321 -11.69 8.29 9.51
C SER A 321 -12.63 8.60 10.68
N LYS A 322 -12.11 9.13 11.78
CA LYS A 322 -12.94 9.61 12.91
C LYS A 322 -13.95 10.67 12.47
N ILE A 323 -13.57 11.64 11.64
CA ILE A 323 -14.48 12.71 11.20
C ILE A 323 -15.56 12.14 10.27
N TYR A 324 -15.16 11.53 9.16
CA TYR A 324 -16.08 11.08 8.12
C TYR A 324 -17.01 9.96 8.59
N LEU A 325 -16.51 9.01 9.41
CA LEU A 325 -17.34 7.91 9.90
C LEU A 325 -18.35 8.38 10.93
N ASN A 326 -17.97 9.27 11.85
CA ASN A 326 -18.91 9.81 12.83
C ASN A 326 -20.00 10.64 12.15
N GLU A 327 -19.65 11.47 11.17
CA GLU A 327 -20.63 12.23 10.39
C GLU A 327 -21.59 11.30 9.64
N ALA A 328 -21.07 10.31 8.93
CA ALA A 328 -21.87 9.39 8.11
C ALA A 328 -22.77 8.47 8.94
N LEU A 329 -22.34 8.08 10.15
CA LEU A 329 -23.03 7.10 10.97
C LEU A 329 -23.85 7.70 12.11
N ALA A 330 -23.69 8.99 12.42
CA ALA A 330 -24.52 9.69 13.39
C ALA A 330 -26.01 9.56 13.06
N THR A 331 -26.38 9.64 11.78
CA THR A 331 -27.77 9.49 11.30
C THR A 331 -28.37 8.11 11.59
N TYR A 332 -27.53 7.10 11.84
CA TYR A 332 -27.93 5.71 12.10
C TYR A 332 -27.79 5.29 13.56
N GLY A 333 -27.38 6.21 14.46
CA GLY A 333 -27.23 5.93 15.89
C GLY A 333 -26.07 4.98 16.21
N VAL A 334 -25.04 4.94 15.36
CA VAL A 334 -23.88 4.07 15.54
C VAL A 334 -22.68 4.89 16.02
N ASP A 335 -22.36 4.77 17.29
CA ASP A 335 -21.28 5.46 18.02
C ASP A 335 -20.00 4.61 18.20
N THR A 336 -19.99 3.38 17.70
CA THR A 336 -18.87 2.42 17.88
C THR A 336 -17.54 2.93 17.30
N PHE A 337 -17.58 3.91 16.39
CA PHE A 337 -16.41 4.40 15.65
C PHE A 337 -16.00 5.82 16.05
N SER A 338 -16.40 6.26 17.26
CA SER A 338 -16.07 7.58 17.81
C SER A 338 -14.57 7.87 17.87
N GLU A 339 -13.73 6.83 17.90
CA GLU A 339 -12.26 6.94 17.91
C GLU A 339 -11.59 6.75 16.53
N GLY A 340 -12.36 6.55 15.46
CA GLY A 340 -11.83 6.31 14.11
C GLY A 340 -11.32 4.89 13.87
N ILE A 341 -10.69 4.67 12.71
CA ILE A 341 -10.08 3.41 12.29
C ILE A 341 -8.57 3.63 12.12
N THR A 342 -7.78 2.59 12.41
CA THR A 342 -6.31 2.60 12.25
C THR A 342 -5.89 1.83 11.01
N ALA A 343 -4.64 2.00 10.59
CA ALA A 343 -4.08 1.26 9.46
C ALA A 343 -2.67 0.79 9.76
N CYS A 344 -2.27 -0.32 9.13
CA CYS A 344 -0.89 -0.75 9.12
C CYS A 344 -0.29 -0.52 7.75
N ALA A 345 1.01 -0.22 7.71
CA ALA A 345 1.72 0.00 6.46
C ALA A 345 3.05 -0.77 6.41
N GLY A 346 3.46 -1.12 5.19
CA GLY A 346 4.73 -1.74 4.87
C GLY A 346 5.47 -0.94 3.81
N ILE A 347 6.76 -0.66 4.03
CA ILE A 347 7.63 0.06 3.08
C ILE A 347 8.79 -0.83 2.65
N ALA A 348 8.83 -1.18 1.36
CA ALA A 348 9.95 -1.86 0.74
C ALA A 348 10.85 -0.84 0.03
N PHE A 349 12.05 -0.60 0.57
CA PHE A 349 13.06 0.25 -0.08
C PHE A 349 13.90 -0.58 -1.05
N VAL A 350 13.89 -0.20 -2.33
CA VAL A 350 14.57 -0.93 -3.42
C VAL A 350 15.26 0.04 -4.38
N LYS A 351 16.23 -0.45 -5.15
CA LYS A 351 16.83 0.33 -6.26
C LYS A 351 15.83 0.43 -7.42
N GLU A 352 15.94 1.49 -8.24
CA GLU A 352 15.09 1.72 -9.41
C GLU A 352 15.08 0.57 -10.44
N SER A 353 16.14 -0.25 -10.49
CA SER A 353 16.27 -1.41 -11.37
C SER A 353 15.66 -2.70 -10.81
N TYR A 354 15.27 -2.71 -9.53
CA TYR A 354 14.72 -3.89 -8.87
C TYR A 354 13.33 -4.23 -9.42
N PRO A 355 12.97 -5.52 -9.60
CA PRO A 355 11.65 -5.87 -10.10
C PRO A 355 10.53 -5.46 -9.13
N LEU A 356 9.61 -4.62 -9.59
CA LEU A 356 8.56 -4.02 -8.77
C LEU A 356 7.57 -5.03 -8.19
N HIS A 357 7.35 -6.17 -8.83
CA HIS A 357 6.46 -7.22 -8.30
C HIS A 357 7.00 -7.83 -7.02
N TYR A 358 8.31 -8.03 -6.91
CA TYR A 358 8.94 -8.48 -5.66
C TYR A 358 8.91 -7.39 -4.58
N ALA A 359 9.09 -6.13 -4.97
CA ALA A 359 9.02 -5.01 -4.03
C ALA A 359 7.61 -4.85 -3.44
N LEU A 360 6.57 -5.03 -4.26
CA LEU A 360 5.19 -5.04 -3.79
C LEU A 360 4.95 -6.18 -2.79
N HIS A 361 5.28 -7.42 -3.15
CA HIS A 361 5.09 -8.57 -2.26
C HIS A 361 5.80 -8.37 -0.91
N LEU A 362 7.00 -7.79 -0.94
CA LEU A 362 7.71 -7.43 0.28
C LEU A 362 6.97 -6.36 1.09
N ALA A 363 6.45 -5.31 0.46
CA ALA A 363 5.64 -4.28 1.14
C ALA A 363 4.37 -4.86 1.77
N GLU A 364 3.69 -5.80 1.10
CA GLU A 364 2.54 -6.51 1.66
C GLU A 364 2.92 -7.37 2.87
N ASP A 365 4.01 -8.13 2.78
CA ASP A 365 4.46 -8.99 3.87
C ASP A 365 4.91 -8.17 5.08
N LEU A 366 5.54 -7.01 4.86
CA LEU A 366 5.83 -6.04 5.90
C LEU A 366 4.55 -5.49 6.55
N CYS A 367 3.53 -5.14 5.76
CA CYS A 367 2.24 -4.72 6.28
C CYS A 367 1.56 -5.82 7.11
N LYS A 368 1.64 -7.09 6.67
CA LYS A 368 1.15 -8.23 7.45
C LYS A 368 1.92 -8.41 8.74
N ASP A 369 3.23 -8.21 8.74
CA ASP A 369 4.05 -8.29 9.95
C ASP A 369 3.70 -7.17 10.95
N ALA A 370 3.43 -5.95 10.48
CA ALA A 370 2.88 -4.87 11.30
C ALA A 370 1.53 -5.27 11.91
N LYS A 371 0.62 -5.83 11.09
CA LYS A 371 -0.70 -6.33 11.55
C LYS A 371 -0.60 -7.46 12.56
N LYS A 372 0.34 -8.39 12.40
CA LYS A 372 0.55 -9.48 13.35
C LYS A 372 0.95 -8.91 14.71
N MET A 373 1.90 -7.98 14.75
CA MET A 373 2.40 -7.42 16.00
C MET A 373 1.30 -6.70 16.79
N VAL A 374 0.51 -5.85 16.14
CA VAL A 374 -0.60 -5.13 16.81
C VAL A 374 -1.75 -6.04 17.22
N LYS A 375 -1.88 -7.24 16.63
CA LYS A 375 -2.89 -8.25 17.01
C LYS A 375 -2.41 -9.24 18.07
N SER A 376 -1.12 -9.53 18.12
CA SER A 376 -0.52 -10.50 19.04
C SER A 376 -0.18 -9.91 20.41
N GLY A 377 -0.43 -8.62 20.63
CA GLY A 377 0.10 -7.88 21.77
C GLY A 377 -0.55 -8.23 23.11
N GLU A 378 0.08 -9.11 23.88
CA GLU A 378 -0.06 -9.19 25.35
C GLU A 378 0.40 -7.89 26.07
N ARG A 379 0.92 -6.89 25.33
CA ARG A 379 1.50 -5.63 25.86
C ARG A 379 1.20 -4.37 25.05
N ILE A 380 0.38 -4.44 23.99
CA ILE A 380 -0.01 -3.25 23.20
C ILE A 380 -1.44 -2.90 23.60
N PRO A 381 -1.72 -1.68 24.09
CA PRO A 381 -3.07 -1.29 24.44
C PRO A 381 -3.96 -1.36 23.20
N ILE A 382 -5.00 -2.17 23.27
CA ILE A 382 -6.10 -2.10 22.32
C ILE A 382 -6.87 -0.83 22.67
N ARG A 383 -7.23 -0.01 21.68
CA ARG A 383 -8.05 1.19 21.89
C ARG A 383 -9.38 0.82 22.55
N ALA A 384 -10.04 1.79 23.18
CA ALA A 384 -11.30 1.55 23.89
C ALA A 384 -12.39 0.96 22.97
N ASN A 385 -12.29 1.22 21.66
CA ASN A 385 -13.16 0.66 20.61
C ASN A 385 -12.79 -0.76 20.11
N GLY A 386 -11.77 -1.41 20.67
CA GLY A 386 -11.33 -2.75 20.26
C GLY A 386 -10.45 -2.79 19.01
N ILE A 387 -10.07 -1.64 18.45
CA ILE A 387 -9.23 -1.55 17.24
C ILE A 387 -7.74 -1.48 17.65
N PRO A 388 -6.85 -2.29 17.03
CA PRO A 388 -5.40 -2.19 17.26
C PRO A 388 -4.84 -0.83 16.84
N GLU A 389 -3.67 -0.45 17.35
CA GLU A 389 -3.01 0.79 16.92
C GLU A 389 -2.47 0.71 15.47
N SER A 390 -2.20 1.89 14.88
CA SER A 390 -1.49 1.96 13.60
C SER A 390 -0.02 1.60 13.77
N ALA A 391 0.53 0.88 12.80
CA ALA A 391 1.93 0.45 12.84
C ALA A 391 2.57 0.44 11.45
N LEU A 392 3.88 0.69 11.41
CA LEU A 392 4.67 0.73 10.20
C LEU A 392 5.83 -0.28 10.27
N ALA A 393 5.96 -1.13 9.26
CA ALA A 393 7.17 -1.92 9.04
C ALA A 393 7.90 -1.44 7.79
N PHE A 394 9.22 -1.50 7.79
CA PHE A 394 10.00 -1.24 6.59
C PHE A 394 11.22 -2.15 6.48
N TYR A 395 11.70 -2.33 5.26
CA TYR A 395 12.91 -3.11 4.99
C TYR A 395 13.62 -2.56 3.76
N LYS A 396 14.96 -2.51 3.82
CA LYS A 396 15.83 -2.10 2.71
C LYS A 396 16.45 -3.33 2.06
N VAL A 397 16.10 -3.58 0.80
CA VAL A 397 16.65 -4.69 0.01
C VAL A 397 18.08 -4.36 -0.40
N GLN A 398 19.05 -5.08 0.17
CA GLN A 398 20.47 -4.90 -0.13
C GLN A 398 21.02 -5.96 -1.10
N GLU A 399 20.37 -7.13 -1.18
CA GLU A 399 20.78 -8.24 -2.04
C GLU A 399 19.89 -8.36 -3.27
N SER A 400 20.39 -9.02 -4.31
CA SER A 400 19.63 -9.29 -5.55
C SER A 400 18.69 -10.50 -5.44
N PHE A 401 18.58 -11.14 -4.28
CA PHE A 401 17.80 -12.38 -4.10
C PHE A 401 16.35 -12.11 -3.73
N THR A 402 15.47 -12.99 -4.21
CA THR A 402 14.03 -12.94 -4.02
C THR A 402 13.60 -14.06 -3.09
N ASP A 403 13.87 -13.90 -1.80
CA ASP A 403 13.53 -14.88 -0.75
C ASP A 403 12.37 -14.37 0.12
N LYS A 404 11.82 -15.26 0.96
CA LYS A 404 10.82 -14.89 1.96
C LYS A 404 11.41 -13.89 2.96
N ILE A 405 10.56 -12.98 3.44
CA ILE A 405 10.96 -11.92 4.38
C ILE A 405 11.71 -12.44 5.62
N ASN A 406 11.31 -13.58 6.19
CA ASN A 406 11.98 -14.14 7.37
C ASN A 406 13.43 -14.55 7.07
N SER A 407 13.65 -15.20 5.92
CA SER A 407 14.99 -15.58 5.48
C SER A 407 15.85 -14.37 5.15
N LEU A 408 15.26 -13.31 4.59
CA LEU A 408 15.95 -12.04 4.38
C LEU A 408 16.37 -11.40 5.70
N LYS A 409 15.45 -11.31 6.69
CA LYS A 409 15.73 -10.76 8.03
C LYS A 409 16.85 -11.55 8.73
N GLU A 410 16.76 -12.87 8.76
CA GLU A 410 17.77 -13.73 9.38
C GLU A 410 19.15 -13.57 8.72
N ARG A 411 19.21 -13.42 7.39
CA ARG A 411 20.49 -13.30 6.68
C ARG A 411 21.12 -11.91 6.79
N THR A 412 20.32 -10.85 6.72
CA THR A 412 20.85 -9.48 6.59
C THR A 412 20.78 -8.67 7.87
N LEU A 413 19.88 -9.01 8.80
CA LEU A 413 19.60 -8.22 10.00
C LEU A 413 19.93 -8.95 11.31
N LEU A 414 20.19 -10.27 11.29
CA LEU A 414 20.57 -11.00 12.50
C LEU A 414 22.09 -11.11 12.62
N ALA A 415 22.68 -10.42 13.60
CA ALA A 415 24.06 -10.65 14.00
C ALA A 415 24.10 -11.80 15.02
N SER A 416 24.86 -12.87 14.72
CA SER A 416 24.97 -14.05 15.59
C SER A 416 26.42 -14.46 15.81
N GLN A 417 26.78 -14.75 17.07
CA GLN A 417 28.09 -15.27 17.49
C GLN A 417 27.89 -16.30 18.60
N GLY A 418 27.94 -17.59 18.24
CA GLY A 418 27.55 -18.67 19.17
C GLY A 418 26.11 -18.48 19.64
N ASP A 419 25.91 -18.43 20.95
CA ASP A 419 24.58 -18.25 21.58
C ASP A 419 24.14 -16.77 21.63
N LYS A 420 25.01 -15.82 21.25
CA LYS A 420 24.69 -14.38 21.30
C LYS A 420 24.02 -13.95 20.01
N LYS A 421 22.86 -13.29 20.11
CA LYS A 421 22.07 -12.81 18.98
C LYS A 421 21.63 -11.36 19.19
N LEU A 422 21.80 -10.53 18.17
CA LEU A 422 21.28 -9.16 18.10
C LEU A 422 20.51 -9.00 16.79
N ASP A 423 19.25 -8.57 16.88
CA ASP A 423 18.39 -8.36 15.73
C ASP A 423 18.34 -6.86 15.35
N PHE A 424 18.73 -6.55 14.12
CA PHE A 424 18.63 -5.20 13.55
C PHE A 424 17.28 -4.95 12.86
N TYR A 425 16.37 -5.93 12.83
CA TYR A 425 14.97 -5.70 12.49
C TYR A 425 14.23 -5.18 13.72
N TYR A 426 14.40 -3.89 14.03
CA TYR A 426 13.75 -3.30 15.19
C TYR A 426 12.22 -3.32 15.05
N GLY A 427 11.74 -2.99 13.85
CA GLY A 427 10.31 -2.87 13.55
C GLY A 427 9.50 -4.17 13.74
N PRO A 428 8.17 -4.10 13.53
CA PRO A 428 7.40 -2.91 13.16
C PRO A 428 7.38 -1.82 14.26
N TYR A 429 7.04 -0.59 13.91
CA TYR A 429 7.00 0.58 14.79
C TYR A 429 5.57 1.03 15.02
N LEU A 430 5.20 1.33 16.27
CA LEU A 430 3.99 2.12 16.55
C LEU A 430 4.22 3.58 16.17
N LEU A 431 3.15 4.37 16.03
CA LEU A 431 3.27 5.78 15.67
C LEU A 431 4.10 6.59 16.68
N ASP A 432 3.98 6.30 17.98
CA ASP A 432 4.78 6.94 19.02
C ASP A 432 6.27 6.57 18.93
N ASP A 433 6.59 5.30 18.67
CA ASP A 433 7.97 4.85 18.46
C ASP A 433 8.58 5.49 17.21
N LEU A 434 7.76 5.69 16.18
CA LEU A 434 8.16 6.29 14.92
C LEU A 434 8.46 7.78 15.09
N LYS A 435 7.75 8.48 15.97
CA LYS A 435 8.07 9.85 16.36
C LYS A 435 9.48 9.96 16.97
N ILE A 436 9.83 9.06 17.89
CA ILE A 436 11.18 8.99 18.48
C ILE A 436 12.23 8.73 17.40
N LEU A 437 11.96 7.81 16.46
CA LEU A 437 12.84 7.53 15.34
C LEU A 437 13.06 8.77 14.45
N ASN A 438 11.99 9.51 14.15
CA ASN A 438 12.04 10.74 13.35
C ASN A 438 12.83 11.86 14.05
N GLU A 439 12.67 12.03 15.36
CA GLU A 439 13.44 12.99 16.15
C GLU A 439 14.95 12.68 16.09
N ARG A 440 15.32 11.40 16.26
CA ARG A 440 16.71 10.93 16.12
C ARG A 440 17.26 11.12 14.70
N LEU A 441 16.44 10.93 13.67
CA LEU A 441 16.82 11.19 12.28
C LEU A 441 17.07 12.67 11.99
N GLU A 442 16.27 13.56 12.59
CA GLU A 442 16.43 15.00 12.41
C GLU A 442 17.71 15.52 13.07
N ILE A 443 18.06 14.98 14.24
CA ILE A 443 19.36 15.26 14.89
C ILE A 443 20.52 14.86 13.97
N LEU A 444 20.45 13.68 13.34
CA LEU A 444 21.48 13.24 12.39
C LEU A 444 21.57 14.14 11.14
N LYS A 445 20.43 14.60 10.61
CA LYS A 445 20.39 15.54 9.47
C LYS A 445 21.04 16.87 9.83
N GLN A 446 20.68 17.45 10.96
CA GLN A 446 21.23 18.72 11.44
C GLN A 446 22.75 18.64 11.64
N GLU A 447 23.25 17.54 12.20
CA GLU A 447 24.69 17.31 12.36
C GLU A 447 25.41 17.33 11.00
N VAL A 448 24.85 16.69 9.97
CA VAL A 448 25.43 16.65 8.61
C VAL A 448 25.40 18.01 7.93
N ASP A 449 24.28 18.72 8.06
CA ASP A 449 24.10 20.04 7.45
C ASP A 449 25.03 21.07 8.11
N ASN A 450 25.18 21.03 9.44
CA ASN A 450 26.06 21.92 10.21
C ASN A 450 27.54 21.69 9.92
N ALA A 451 27.95 20.43 9.75
CA ALA A 451 29.34 20.07 9.45
C ALA A 451 29.65 19.97 7.94
N GLN A 452 28.81 20.56 7.08
CA GLN A 452 28.97 20.61 5.61
C GLN A 452 29.30 19.23 4.99
N GLY A 453 28.72 18.15 5.51
CA GLY A 453 28.96 16.79 5.03
C GLY A 453 30.28 16.14 5.41
N GLN A 454 31.12 16.76 6.25
CA GLN A 454 32.42 16.20 6.69
C GLN A 454 32.35 15.37 7.99
N THR A 455 31.16 15.15 8.52
CA THR A 455 30.98 14.49 9.83
C THR A 455 31.34 13.00 9.76
N LYS A 456 32.17 12.55 10.72
CA LYS A 456 32.54 11.14 10.88
C LYS A 456 31.54 10.34 11.70
N ALA A 457 30.48 10.96 12.24
CA ALA A 457 29.57 10.34 13.19
C ALA A 457 28.81 9.15 12.59
N ILE A 458 28.24 9.31 11.39
CA ILE A 458 27.55 8.22 10.69
C ILE A 458 28.51 7.11 10.28
N GLY A 459 29.74 7.46 9.89
CA GLY A 459 30.80 6.49 9.61
C GLY A 459 31.14 5.63 10.83
N LYS A 460 31.18 6.24 12.03
CA LYS A 460 31.35 5.52 13.30
C LYS A 460 30.16 4.60 13.59
N LEU A 461 28.92 5.07 13.42
CA LEU A 461 27.73 4.22 13.64
C LEU A 461 27.68 3.03 12.66
N ARG A 462 28.00 3.24 11.38
CA ARG A 462 28.14 2.14 10.39
C ARG A 462 29.20 1.14 10.82
N LYS A 463 30.33 1.63 11.34
CA LYS A 463 31.39 0.77 11.85
C LYS A 463 30.91 -0.06 13.03
N VAL A 464 30.20 0.54 14.00
CA VAL A 464 29.61 -0.20 15.14
C VAL A 464 28.68 -1.31 14.65
N VAL A 465 27.78 -1.02 13.71
CA VAL A 465 26.90 -2.06 13.13
C VAL A 465 27.71 -3.17 12.45
N SER A 466 28.69 -2.82 11.63
CA SER A 466 29.59 -3.81 11.00
C SER A 466 30.38 -4.63 12.01
N ASP A 467 30.76 -4.03 13.14
CA ASP A 467 31.46 -4.70 14.22
C ASP A 467 30.52 -5.65 14.96
N CYS A 468 29.23 -5.35 15.12
CA CYS A 468 28.26 -6.28 15.72
C CYS A 468 28.18 -7.62 14.95
N PHE A 469 28.31 -7.60 13.62
CA PHE A 469 28.35 -8.83 12.82
C PHE A 469 29.67 -9.62 12.97
N ARG A 470 30.73 -9.02 13.56
CA ARG A 470 32.07 -9.62 13.70
C ARG A 470 32.45 -9.96 15.14
N ASP A 471 32.31 -9.00 16.05
CA ASP A 471 32.56 -9.13 17.49
C ASP A 471 31.74 -8.10 18.30
N PHE A 472 30.83 -8.58 19.15
CA PHE A 472 29.99 -7.70 19.99
C PHE A 472 30.80 -6.84 21.00
N ASN A 473 31.93 -7.35 21.51
CA ASN A 473 32.75 -6.60 22.47
C ASN A 473 33.43 -5.41 21.79
N ILE A 474 33.90 -5.60 20.55
CA ILE A 474 34.50 -4.52 19.74
C ILE A 474 33.44 -3.46 19.43
N ALA A 475 32.23 -3.88 19.08
CA ALA A 475 31.11 -2.98 18.81
C ALA A 475 30.78 -2.12 20.04
N LYS A 476 30.65 -2.74 21.22
CA LYS A 476 30.39 -2.05 22.49
C LYS A 476 31.50 -1.06 22.83
N PHE A 477 32.77 -1.47 22.70
CA PHE A 477 33.92 -0.59 22.93
C PHE A 477 33.91 0.62 21.99
N ASN A 478 33.63 0.42 20.70
CA ASN A 478 33.57 1.51 19.73
C ASN A 478 32.37 2.45 19.99
N LEU A 479 31.25 1.93 20.50
CA LEU A 479 30.10 2.74 20.89
C LEU A 479 30.40 3.56 22.16
N MET A 480 31.03 2.98 23.18
CA MET A 480 31.50 3.71 24.37
C MET A 480 32.55 4.78 24.03
N ARG A 481 33.43 4.50 23.06
CA ARG A 481 34.37 5.52 22.57
C ARG A 481 33.64 6.69 21.89
N MET A 482 32.48 6.46 21.29
CA MET A 482 31.67 7.53 20.71
C MET A 482 31.10 8.46 21.79
N GLU A 483 30.73 7.93 22.96
CA GLU A 483 30.33 8.73 24.13
C GLU A 483 31.43 9.71 24.57
N GLN A 484 32.69 9.29 24.54
CA GLN A 484 33.82 10.13 24.93
C GLN A 484 34.17 11.20 23.89
N VAL A 485 34.08 10.86 22.59
CA VAL A 485 34.54 11.74 21.51
C VAL A 485 33.45 12.70 21.03
N ASN A 486 32.18 12.29 21.08
CA ASN A 486 31.01 13.06 20.64
C ASN A 486 29.88 12.95 21.69
N SER A 487 30.12 13.41 22.92
CA SER A 487 29.21 13.24 24.05
C SER A 487 27.82 13.88 23.86
N GLU A 488 27.77 15.04 23.20
CA GLU A 488 26.50 15.74 22.91
C GLU A 488 25.63 14.94 21.95
N LEU A 489 26.19 14.48 20.82
CA LEU A 489 25.48 13.65 19.85
C LEU A 489 25.07 12.29 20.43
N PHE A 490 25.93 11.69 21.26
CA PHE A 490 25.62 10.42 21.92
C PHE A 490 24.39 10.52 22.83
N LYS A 491 24.30 11.61 23.62
CA LYS A 491 23.15 11.88 24.48
C LYS A 491 21.90 12.21 23.66
N ALA A 492 22.04 13.03 22.62
CA ALA A 492 20.94 13.43 21.76
C ALA A 492 20.31 12.24 21.01
N LEU A 493 21.11 11.24 20.63
CA LEU A 493 20.63 10.02 19.99
C LEU A 493 20.25 8.91 20.97
N GLU A 494 20.32 9.16 22.28
CA GLU A 494 19.99 8.20 23.34
C GLU A 494 20.73 6.85 23.18
N LEU A 495 21.98 6.89 22.73
CA LEU A 495 22.78 5.69 22.43
C LEU A 495 23.19 4.88 23.66
N LYS A 496 22.91 5.40 24.87
CA LYS A 496 23.15 4.68 26.12
C LYS A 496 22.34 3.38 26.19
N ASP A 497 21.10 3.40 25.69
CA ASP A 497 20.25 2.21 25.63
C ASP A 497 20.87 1.13 24.73
N GLU A 498 21.49 1.52 23.63
CA GLU A 498 22.18 0.59 22.72
C GLU A 498 23.43 -0.03 23.37
N VAL A 499 24.15 0.72 24.21
CA VAL A 499 25.27 0.18 25.02
C VAL A 499 24.76 -0.85 26.04
N GLU A 500 23.64 -0.57 26.70
CA GLU A 500 23.02 -1.49 27.65
C GLU A 500 22.53 -2.78 26.97
N LYS A 501 21.89 -2.67 25.80
CA LYS A 501 21.48 -3.81 24.98
C LYS A 501 22.66 -4.69 24.59
N LEU A 502 23.75 -4.10 24.09
CA LEU A 502 24.98 -4.84 23.77
C LEU A 502 25.55 -5.52 25.02
N GLY A 503 25.48 -4.89 26.18
CA GLY A 503 25.84 -5.51 27.47
C GLY A 503 24.96 -6.71 27.84
N ARG A 504 23.66 -6.67 27.57
CA ARG A 504 22.75 -7.81 27.78
C ARG A 504 23.02 -8.96 26.80
N VAL A 505 23.31 -8.65 25.54
CA VAL A 505 23.72 -9.65 24.53
C VAL A 505 25.04 -10.33 24.94
N GLU A 506 25.99 -9.59 25.52
CA GLU A 506 27.22 -10.17 26.05
C GLU A 506 26.97 -11.19 27.17
N GLN A 507 25.94 -10.95 27.99
CA GLN A 507 25.51 -11.82 29.10
C GLN A 507 24.69 -13.03 28.64
N GLY A 508 24.46 -13.19 27.33
CA GLY A 508 23.74 -14.34 26.77
C GLY A 508 22.22 -14.18 26.71
N ASN A 509 21.70 -12.95 26.84
CA ASN A 509 20.28 -12.70 26.62
C ASN A 509 19.94 -12.80 25.13
N GLU A 510 18.98 -13.66 24.78
CA GLU A 510 18.47 -13.77 23.42
C GLU A 510 17.37 -12.72 23.17
N GLY A 511 17.36 -12.13 21.96
CA GLY A 511 16.21 -11.35 21.47
C GLY A 511 16.29 -9.82 21.62
N GLU A 512 17.46 -9.25 21.91
CA GLU A 512 17.63 -7.79 21.89
C GLU A 512 17.55 -7.24 20.46
N LYS A 513 16.90 -6.08 20.33
CA LYS A 513 16.71 -5.37 19.06
C LYS A 513 17.39 -4.00 19.04
N SER A 514 18.08 -3.69 17.95
CA SER A 514 18.79 -2.42 17.75
C SER A 514 18.18 -1.58 16.63
N GLN A 515 17.99 -0.28 16.87
CA GLN A 515 17.52 0.69 15.86
C GLN A 515 18.65 1.29 15.01
N LEU A 516 19.91 0.94 15.27
CA LEU A 516 21.06 1.61 14.65
C LEU A 516 21.06 1.47 13.13
N LEU A 517 20.73 0.29 12.60
CA LEU A 517 20.72 0.04 11.16
C LEU A 517 19.57 0.79 10.45
N ASP A 518 18.44 0.96 11.13
CA ASP A 518 17.29 1.71 10.64
C ASP A 518 17.64 3.20 10.49
N LEU A 519 18.25 3.80 11.53
CA LEU A 519 18.75 5.17 11.49
C LEU A 519 19.75 5.40 10.36
N ILE A 520 20.72 4.49 10.20
CA ILE A 520 21.73 4.55 9.14
C ILE A 520 21.09 4.45 7.75
N SER A 521 20.15 3.52 7.58
CA SER A 521 19.52 3.25 6.29
C SER A 521 18.66 4.42 5.83
N LEU A 522 17.81 4.95 6.73
CA LEU A 522 16.93 6.09 6.47
C LEU A 522 17.71 7.38 6.25
N HIS A 523 18.76 7.61 7.04
CA HIS A 523 19.70 8.71 6.80
C HIS A 523 20.37 8.58 5.42
N GLY A 524 20.74 7.36 5.03
CA GLY A 524 21.35 7.06 3.73
C GLY A 524 20.50 7.46 2.53
N PHE A 525 19.16 7.50 2.65
CA PHE A 525 18.30 7.95 1.55
C PHE A 525 18.34 9.46 1.33
N ASN A 526 18.69 10.27 2.33
CA ASN A 526 18.79 11.72 2.19
C ASN A 526 20.17 12.18 1.67
N TYR A 527 21.24 11.46 2.04
CA TYR A 527 22.62 11.91 1.80
C TYR A 527 23.50 10.90 1.06
N GLY A 528 22.98 9.72 0.72
CA GLY A 528 23.71 8.70 -0.04
C GLY A 528 23.95 9.11 -1.49
N THR A 529 25.04 8.61 -2.08
CA THR A 529 25.35 8.77 -3.51
C THR A 529 24.76 7.63 -4.35
N ARG A 530 24.65 7.84 -5.65
CA ARG A 530 24.03 6.90 -6.61
C ARG A 530 24.79 5.57 -6.69
N GLU A 531 26.08 5.61 -6.42
CA GLU A 531 27.00 4.47 -6.41
C GLU A 531 26.96 3.65 -5.11
N ASN A 532 26.30 4.14 -4.05
CA ASN A 532 26.22 3.49 -2.73
C ASN A 532 24.90 2.74 -2.46
#